data_AF-A0A6P8HKF2-F1
#
_entry.id   AF-A0A6P8HKF2-F1
#
_cell.length_a   1.000
_cell.length_b   1.000
_cell.length_c   1.000
_cell.angle_alpha   90.00
_cell.angle_beta   90.00
_cell.angle_gamma   90.00
#
_symmetry.space_group_name_H-M   'P 1'
#
loop_
_entity.id
_entity.type
_entity.pdbx_description
1 polymer ?
#
loop_
_entity_poly.entity_id
_entity_poly.type
_entity_poly.pdbx_seq_one_letter_code
_entity_poly.pdbx_strand_id
1 'polypeptide(L)'
;MSNKAAWKKFESSMKEKRTGNRGKDVVKNERLTVQRLSAEVSGAAQKYSRMGPREFVPYEFEELTLENVKEACLQHFGSVMEEEMEAMECDVVAGEQGPSCTSIDQLPHPTKVIHVRFIEASLAGEKLTKKRKDKKHTKKTLPVSPVAKRVKVVGSQEQGSSQVTRYPKSLSVLDMLKLGKVIDDKYELIELDTFNLTDMKWCNKPVSVEFAIDKNPLGTGAFRMAFKATSKTPGFEGKPWVVKKYLKQTIDTIKQLKQDVEQQTRKVVQMHMLAQNMCLKLKQELNKESILDLYGQTLMYNKIYMGRLTSELGDCQWVTVEDYIEGEFTKYINNDGELCGDNTVIRQKCESLAHFSYERSSRELIVVDMQGSGYNLYDPEIASTTLVKDGEVLFTAGNLSKQAINNFLNSHVKCNDYCDFLGLKQPSKSQTS
;
A
#
# COMPACT_ATOMS: atom_id res chain seq x y z
N MET A 1 32.05 19.56 34.55
CA MET A 1 32.96 18.72 33.74
C MET A 1 32.51 17.26 33.82
N SER A 2 31.70 16.74 32.86
CA SER A 2 31.17 15.36 32.96
C SER A 2 31.39 14.49 31.70
N ASN A 3 31.34 15.07 30.49
CA ASN A 3 31.31 14.27 29.25
C ASN A 3 32.63 13.61 28.80
N LYS A 4 33.80 14.00 29.33
CA LYS A 4 35.10 13.40 28.93
C LYS A 4 35.33 11.98 29.50
N ALA A 5 34.72 11.64 30.64
CA ALA A 5 34.87 10.31 31.25
C ALA A 5 34.04 9.24 30.50
N ALA A 6 32.80 9.57 30.14
CA ALA A 6 31.94 8.72 29.33
C ALA A 6 32.58 8.38 27.97
N TRP A 7 33.15 9.39 27.29
CA TRP A 7 33.79 9.20 25.98
C TRP A 7 34.99 8.24 26.02
N LYS A 8 35.89 8.39 27.02
CA LYS A 8 37.01 7.44 27.20
C LYS A 8 36.55 6.02 27.50
N LYS A 9 35.44 5.85 28.25
CA LYS A 9 34.88 4.53 28.56
C LYS A 9 34.31 3.85 27.30
N PHE A 10 33.72 4.64 26.39
CA PHE A 10 33.26 4.17 25.08
C PHE A 10 34.42 3.77 24.15
N GLU A 11 35.48 4.58 24.07
CA GLU A 11 36.66 4.27 23.24
C GLU A 11 37.40 2.99 23.68
N SER A 12 37.50 2.72 24.99
CA SER A 12 38.06 1.44 25.47
C SER A 12 37.19 0.24 25.09
N SER A 13 35.86 0.33 25.24
CA SER A 13 34.94 -0.73 24.83
C SER A 13 34.97 -1.00 23.31
N MET A 14 35.13 0.06 22.50
CA MET A 14 35.37 -0.05 21.06
C MET A 14 36.72 -0.70 20.70
N LYS A 15 37.75 -0.56 21.54
CA LYS A 15 39.05 -1.21 21.34
C LYS A 15 39.01 -2.70 21.70
N GLU A 16 38.40 -3.10 22.81
CA GLU A 16 38.23 -4.51 23.17
C GLU A 16 37.50 -5.30 22.08
N LYS A 17 36.44 -4.72 21.50
CA LYS A 17 35.70 -5.30 20.36
C LYS A 17 36.52 -5.45 19.06
N ARG A 18 37.71 -4.85 18.97
CA ARG A 18 38.59 -4.92 17.78
C ARG A 18 39.74 -5.92 17.92
N THR A 19 39.95 -6.52 19.09
CA THR A 19 41.10 -7.41 19.35
C THR A 19 40.73 -8.76 20.00
N GLY A 20 39.44 -9.12 20.07
CA GLY A 20 38.98 -10.42 20.57
C GLY A 20 39.33 -11.58 19.63
N ASN A 21 40.06 -12.58 20.14
CA ASN A 21 40.48 -13.76 19.39
C ASN A 21 39.33 -14.80 19.24
N ARG A 22 39.51 -15.75 18.33
CA ARG A 22 38.51 -16.73 17.85
C ARG A 22 38.16 -17.82 18.87
N GLY A 23 36.90 -18.26 18.85
CA GLY A 23 36.54 -19.64 19.21
C GLY A 23 35.19 -19.81 19.91
N LYS A 24 34.27 -20.54 19.27
CA LYS A 24 33.02 -21.13 19.82
C LYS A 24 32.05 -20.18 20.53
N ASP A 25 31.07 -19.68 19.76
CA ASP A 25 29.69 -19.42 20.22
C ASP A 25 28.79 -19.28 18.98
N VAL A 26 28.20 -20.39 18.53
CA VAL A 26 27.32 -20.46 17.34
C VAL A 26 25.98 -21.10 17.69
N VAL A 27 25.25 -20.51 18.64
CA VAL A 27 23.77 -20.65 18.77
C VAL A 27 23.25 -19.36 19.42
N LYS A 28 22.75 -18.39 18.61
CA LYS A 28 21.95 -17.26 19.12
C LYS A 28 21.21 -16.40 18.09
N ASN A 29 21.11 -16.85 16.83
CA ASN A 29 20.29 -16.19 15.82
C ASN A 29 19.10 -17.08 15.47
N GLU A 30 17.94 -16.76 16.03
CA GLU A 30 16.63 -17.41 15.75
C GLU A 30 16.13 -17.18 14.30
N ARG A 31 16.90 -16.44 13.48
CA ARG A 31 16.54 -16.06 12.11
C ARG A 31 17.78 -15.98 11.21
N LEU A 32 17.65 -16.48 9.98
CA LEU A 32 18.63 -16.28 8.90
C LEU A 32 18.27 -15.03 8.09
N THR A 33 19.27 -14.29 7.61
CA THR A 33 19.05 -13.24 6.60
C THR A 33 19.26 -13.85 5.21
N VAL A 34 18.20 -13.94 4.41
CA VAL A 34 18.22 -14.65 3.12
C VAL A 34 17.93 -13.70 1.96
N GLN A 35 18.64 -13.87 0.86
CA GLN A 35 18.37 -13.24 -0.44
C GLN A 35 18.01 -14.33 -1.44
N ARG A 36 16.76 -14.33 -1.91
CA ARG A 36 16.35 -15.21 -3.01
C ARG A 36 16.91 -14.72 -4.35
N LEU A 37 17.30 -15.66 -5.19
CA LEU A 37 17.91 -15.48 -6.50
C LEU A 37 17.15 -16.28 -7.57
N SER A 38 17.31 -15.91 -8.84
CA SER A 38 16.76 -16.65 -9.99
C SER A 38 17.37 -18.05 -10.10
N ALA A 39 16.59 -19.01 -10.60
CA ALA A 39 17.06 -20.37 -10.89
C ALA A 39 18.25 -20.36 -11.87
N GLU A 40 18.13 -19.60 -12.96
CA GLU A 40 19.14 -19.47 -14.00
C GLU A 40 19.98 -18.19 -13.88
N VAL A 41 21.19 -18.21 -14.45
CA VAL A 41 22.02 -17.02 -14.65
C VAL A 41 21.56 -16.25 -15.88
N SER A 42 21.56 -14.92 -15.82
CA SER A 42 21.08 -14.08 -16.92
C SER A 42 22.03 -12.91 -17.23
N GLY A 43 21.85 -12.34 -18.44
CA GLY A 43 22.58 -11.18 -18.92
C GLY A 43 24.07 -11.41 -19.25
N ALA A 44 24.70 -10.35 -19.75
CA ALA A 44 26.09 -10.37 -20.21
C ALA A 44 27.14 -10.66 -19.10
N ALA A 45 26.77 -10.46 -17.83
CA ALA A 45 27.62 -10.71 -16.67
C ALA A 45 27.45 -12.11 -16.06
N GLN A 46 26.60 -12.97 -16.66
CA GLN A 46 26.38 -14.37 -16.27
C GLN A 46 26.20 -14.54 -14.74
N LYS A 47 25.21 -13.83 -14.20
CA LYS A 47 24.92 -13.82 -12.76
C LYS A 47 23.45 -14.12 -12.49
N TYR A 48 23.16 -14.62 -11.30
CA TYR A 48 21.78 -14.76 -10.84
C TYR A 48 21.18 -13.38 -10.54
N SER A 49 19.90 -13.20 -10.87
CA SER A 49 19.14 -11.99 -10.58
C SER A 49 18.49 -12.10 -9.20
N ARG A 50 18.45 -11.00 -8.43
CA ARG A 50 17.77 -10.99 -7.12
C ARG A 50 16.25 -11.07 -7.32
N MET A 51 15.61 -11.98 -6.61
CA MET A 51 14.16 -12.17 -6.63
C MET A 51 13.54 -11.63 -5.34
N GLY A 52 13.11 -10.38 -5.38
CA GLY A 52 12.54 -9.69 -4.23
C GLY A 52 13.58 -9.12 -3.25
N PRO A 53 13.12 -8.59 -2.10
CA PRO A 53 13.97 -8.03 -1.06
C PRO A 53 14.78 -9.13 -0.34
N ARG A 54 15.49 -8.75 0.72
CA ARG A 54 16.04 -9.70 1.69
C ARG A 54 15.01 -9.97 2.77
N GLU A 55 14.91 -11.22 3.20
CA GLU A 55 13.92 -11.68 4.17
C GLU A 55 14.59 -12.33 5.37
N PHE A 56 13.91 -12.27 6.52
CA PHE A 56 14.36 -12.91 7.75
C PHE A 56 13.63 -14.23 7.96
N VAL A 57 14.19 -15.30 7.38
CA VAL A 57 13.69 -16.68 7.49
C VAL A 57 13.84 -17.16 8.94
N PRO A 58 12.77 -17.62 9.62
CA PRO A 58 12.88 -18.24 10.94
C PRO A 58 13.82 -19.46 10.92
N TYR A 59 14.54 -19.69 12.01
CA TYR A 59 15.48 -20.80 12.12
C TYR A 59 15.34 -21.50 13.47
N GLU A 60 14.65 -22.64 13.46
CA GLU A 60 14.26 -23.38 14.68
C GLU A 60 15.17 -24.59 14.96
N PHE A 61 16.18 -24.82 14.12
CA PHE A 61 17.11 -25.95 14.25
C PHE A 61 18.26 -25.65 15.22
N GLU A 62 18.63 -26.63 16.05
CA GLU A 62 19.72 -26.49 17.04
C GLU A 62 21.11 -26.33 16.40
N GLU A 63 21.36 -27.02 15.28
CA GLU A 63 22.63 -26.98 14.55
C GLU A 63 22.51 -26.20 13.23
N LEU A 64 23.58 -25.47 12.87
CA LEU A 64 23.71 -24.78 11.59
C LEU A 64 24.31 -25.71 10.53
N THR A 65 23.46 -26.47 9.84
CA THR A 65 23.83 -27.35 8.71
C THR A 65 23.29 -26.80 7.39
N LEU A 66 23.80 -27.28 6.25
CA LEU A 66 23.35 -26.80 4.94
C LEU A 66 21.92 -27.28 4.65
N GLU A 67 21.62 -28.49 5.08
CA GLU A 67 20.32 -29.16 5.00
C GLU A 67 19.26 -28.40 5.80
N ASN A 68 19.55 -28.04 7.06
CA ASN A 68 18.65 -27.26 7.91
C ASN A 68 18.39 -25.85 7.32
N VAL A 69 19.41 -25.22 6.70
CA VAL A 69 19.24 -23.95 5.97
C VAL A 69 18.32 -24.12 4.75
N LYS A 70 18.47 -25.20 3.98
CA LYS A 70 17.57 -25.51 2.86
C LYS A 70 16.13 -25.71 3.34
N GLU A 71 15.94 -26.50 4.39
CA GLU A 71 14.63 -26.82 4.97
C GLU A 71 13.92 -25.58 5.52
N ALA A 72 14.62 -24.76 6.32
CA ALA A 72 14.09 -23.49 6.83
C ALA A 72 13.60 -22.56 5.69
N CYS A 73 14.35 -22.52 4.58
CA CYS A 73 13.95 -21.75 3.41
C CYS A 73 12.73 -22.36 2.69
N LEU A 74 12.66 -23.69 2.53
CA LEU A 74 11.50 -24.35 1.93
C LEU A 74 10.23 -24.12 2.75
N GLN A 75 10.30 -24.23 4.08
CA GLN A 75 9.16 -23.99 4.96
C GLN A 75 8.68 -22.53 4.88
N HIS A 76 9.60 -21.55 4.95
CA HIS A 76 9.25 -20.12 4.87
C HIS A 76 8.67 -19.75 3.51
N PHE A 77 9.34 -20.11 2.41
CA PHE A 77 8.94 -19.69 1.06
C PHE A 77 7.83 -20.53 0.43
N GLY A 78 7.67 -21.81 0.83
CA GLY A 78 6.61 -22.69 0.34
C GLY A 78 5.21 -22.27 0.79
N SER A 79 5.09 -21.61 1.94
CA SER A 79 3.80 -21.05 2.41
C SER A 79 3.25 -19.90 1.56
N VAL A 80 4.06 -19.35 0.63
CA VAL A 80 3.75 -18.16 -0.17
C VAL A 80 3.51 -18.50 -1.65
N MET A 81 3.61 -19.78 -2.04
CA MET A 81 3.53 -20.22 -3.44
C MET A 81 2.63 -21.45 -3.57
N GLU A 82 1.51 -21.31 -4.27
CA GLU A 82 0.51 -22.36 -4.46
C GLU A 82 1.04 -23.53 -5.34
N GLU A 83 0.65 -24.75 -4.94
CA GLU A 83 0.68 -26.08 -5.60
C GLU A 83 1.90 -26.58 -6.43
N GLU A 84 2.78 -25.74 -6.99
CA GLU A 84 3.90 -26.19 -7.86
C GLU A 84 5.23 -26.49 -7.13
N MET A 85 5.28 -26.47 -5.78
CA MET A 85 6.56 -26.58 -5.04
C MET A 85 6.95 -28.01 -4.59
N GLU A 86 6.09 -29.03 -4.69
CA GLU A 86 6.47 -30.42 -4.32
C GLU A 86 7.63 -31.00 -5.16
N ALA A 87 7.95 -30.39 -6.30
CA ALA A 87 9.04 -30.77 -7.20
C ALA A 87 10.29 -29.85 -7.16
N MET A 88 10.37 -28.89 -6.23
CA MET A 88 11.42 -27.87 -6.20
C MET A 88 12.43 -28.08 -5.06
N GLU A 89 13.72 -28.13 -5.38
CA GLU A 89 14.81 -28.14 -4.42
C GLU A 89 15.30 -26.71 -4.10
N CYS A 90 15.56 -26.42 -2.83
CA CYS A 90 16.31 -25.23 -2.42
C CYS A 90 17.83 -25.46 -2.61
N ASP A 91 18.45 -24.67 -3.48
CA ASP A 91 19.91 -24.64 -3.66
C ASP A 91 20.50 -23.36 -3.03
N VAL A 92 21.54 -23.54 -2.22
CA VAL A 92 22.21 -22.45 -1.50
C VAL A 92 23.50 -22.13 -2.25
N VAL A 93 23.74 -20.87 -2.61
CA VAL A 93 24.89 -20.48 -3.45
C VAL A 93 25.83 -19.51 -2.73
N ALA A 94 27.11 -19.54 -3.09
CA ALA A 94 28.13 -18.70 -2.46
C ALA A 94 28.00 -17.18 -2.78
N GLY A 95 27.06 -16.79 -3.65
CA GLY A 95 26.73 -15.41 -4.00
C GLY A 95 26.09 -15.29 -5.39
N GLU A 96 25.83 -14.06 -5.85
CA GLU A 96 25.21 -13.78 -7.18
C GLU A 96 25.98 -14.36 -8.38
N GLN A 97 27.27 -14.66 -8.22
CA GLN A 97 28.16 -15.30 -9.20
C GLN A 97 28.84 -16.56 -8.63
N GLY A 98 28.38 -17.04 -7.47
CA GLY A 98 28.97 -18.18 -6.77
C GLY A 98 28.41 -19.52 -7.27
N PRO A 99 29.16 -20.62 -7.14
CA PRO A 99 28.61 -21.96 -7.30
C PRO A 99 27.63 -22.29 -6.16
N SER A 100 26.86 -23.36 -6.34
CA SER A 100 26.17 -24.08 -5.27
C SER A 100 27.12 -24.49 -4.16
N CYS A 101 26.70 -24.32 -2.92
CA CYS A 101 27.44 -24.70 -1.73
C CYS A 101 27.32 -26.21 -1.50
N THR A 102 28.42 -26.84 -1.09
CA THR A 102 28.53 -28.28 -0.79
C THR A 102 29.03 -28.55 0.63
N SER A 103 29.30 -27.50 1.41
CA SER A 103 29.63 -27.55 2.85
C SER A 103 29.18 -26.24 3.50
N ILE A 104 28.86 -26.31 4.80
CA ILE A 104 28.57 -25.13 5.62
C ILE A 104 29.73 -24.13 5.68
N ASP A 105 30.98 -24.60 5.53
CA ASP A 105 32.19 -23.74 5.54
C ASP A 105 32.23 -22.71 4.39
N GLN A 106 31.43 -22.94 3.35
CA GLN A 106 31.30 -22.04 2.20
C GLN A 106 30.27 -20.94 2.44
N LEU A 107 29.44 -21.05 3.50
CA LEU A 107 28.50 -20.00 3.86
C LEU A 107 29.20 -18.82 4.53
N PRO A 108 28.75 -17.59 4.26
CA PRO A 108 29.20 -16.45 5.04
C PRO A 108 28.65 -16.56 6.48
N HIS A 109 29.45 -16.16 7.47
CA HIS A 109 29.13 -16.16 8.92
C HIS A 109 27.65 -15.82 9.22
N PRO A 110 26.95 -16.45 10.20
CA PRO A 110 25.49 -16.36 10.44
C PRO A 110 24.89 -14.96 10.71
N THR A 111 25.68 -13.90 10.60
CA THR A 111 25.27 -12.48 10.61
C THR A 111 25.33 -11.83 9.22
N LYS A 112 25.58 -12.61 8.17
CA LYS A 112 25.66 -12.19 6.76
C LYS A 112 24.56 -12.85 5.94
N VAL A 113 24.33 -12.29 4.76
CA VAL A 113 23.25 -12.71 3.85
C VAL A 113 23.58 -14.04 3.19
N ILE A 114 22.73 -15.04 3.40
CA ILE A 114 22.71 -16.32 2.69
C ILE A 114 21.98 -16.11 1.35
N HIS A 115 22.49 -16.69 0.27
CA HIS A 115 21.86 -16.61 -1.05
C HIS A 115 21.26 -17.96 -1.42
N VAL A 116 19.99 -17.98 -1.80
CA VAL A 116 19.28 -19.22 -2.18
C VAL A 116 18.53 -19.04 -3.50
N ARG A 117 18.34 -20.14 -4.23
CA ARG A 117 17.46 -20.25 -5.40
C ARG A 117 16.65 -21.52 -5.29
N PHE A 118 15.49 -21.56 -5.93
CA PHE A 118 14.69 -22.77 -6.06
C PHE A 118 14.83 -23.30 -7.48
N ILE A 119 15.13 -24.58 -7.61
CA ILE A 119 15.38 -25.27 -8.89
C ILE A 119 14.55 -26.55 -8.97
N GLU A 120 14.13 -26.93 -10.16
CA GLU A 120 13.35 -28.16 -10.36
C GLU A 120 14.22 -29.38 -10.08
N ALA A 121 13.71 -30.35 -9.30
CA ALA A 121 14.47 -31.52 -8.83
C ALA A 121 15.03 -32.40 -9.97
N SER A 122 14.46 -32.29 -11.18
CA SER A 122 14.94 -32.93 -12.41
C SER A 122 16.36 -32.50 -12.82
N LEU A 123 16.79 -31.30 -12.41
CA LEU A 123 18.06 -30.67 -12.83
C LEU A 123 19.21 -30.82 -11.82
N ALA A 124 18.92 -31.26 -10.58
CA ALA A 124 19.91 -31.34 -9.50
C ALA A 124 21.03 -32.40 -9.73
N GLY A 125 20.86 -33.31 -10.69
CA GLY A 125 21.77 -34.43 -10.94
C GLY A 125 23.03 -34.12 -11.77
N GLU A 126 23.06 -33.03 -12.56
CA GLU A 126 24.19 -32.77 -13.46
C GLU A 126 25.38 -32.12 -12.77
N LYS A 127 26.27 -32.96 -12.22
CA LYS A 127 27.64 -32.57 -11.84
C LYS A 127 28.34 -31.93 -13.05
N LEU A 128 28.53 -30.61 -13.01
CA LEU A 128 29.30 -29.79 -13.96
C LEU A 128 30.79 -30.18 -13.98
N THR A 129 31.07 -31.36 -14.55
CA THR A 129 32.41 -31.86 -14.80
C THR A 129 33.00 -31.15 -16.02
N LYS A 130 34.14 -30.48 -15.83
CA LYS A 130 34.87 -29.76 -16.87
C LYS A 130 35.20 -30.67 -18.06
N LYS A 131 34.45 -30.57 -19.16
CA LYS A 131 34.87 -31.10 -20.47
C LYS A 131 35.55 -30.03 -21.31
N ARG A 132 36.88 -29.97 -21.19
CA ARG A 132 37.75 -29.52 -22.28
C ARG A 132 37.36 -30.28 -23.55
N LYS A 133 37.13 -29.58 -24.65
CA LYS A 133 37.33 -30.11 -26.00
C LYS A 133 38.07 -29.07 -26.84
N ASP A 134 39.32 -29.39 -27.14
CA ASP A 134 40.21 -28.55 -27.93
C ASP A 134 39.70 -28.37 -29.36
N LYS A 135 39.59 -27.12 -29.82
CA LYS A 135 39.54 -26.84 -31.26
C LYS A 135 40.97 -26.84 -31.80
N LYS A 136 41.26 -27.85 -32.63
CA LYS A 136 42.56 -28.03 -33.30
C LYS A 136 43.01 -26.77 -34.05
N HIS A 137 44.33 -26.56 -34.05
CA HIS A 137 45.01 -25.60 -34.92
C HIS A 137 44.60 -25.71 -36.38
N THR A 138 44.49 -24.55 -37.04
CA THR A 138 45.23 -24.30 -38.29
C THR A 138 45.81 -22.89 -38.24
N LYS A 139 47.11 -22.78 -38.54
CA LYS A 139 47.86 -21.54 -38.78
C LYS A 139 48.76 -21.79 -39.99
N LYS A 140 49.14 -20.72 -40.68
CA LYS A 140 49.78 -20.63 -42.03
C LYS A 140 48.72 -20.53 -43.15
N THR A 141 48.86 -19.67 -44.16
CA THR A 141 50.10 -18.97 -44.62
C THR A 141 49.80 -17.57 -45.18
N LEU A 142 50.78 -16.65 -45.07
CA LEU A 142 50.89 -15.41 -45.88
C LEU A 142 51.31 -15.79 -47.33
N PRO A 143 51.04 -14.98 -48.39
CA PRO A 143 51.90 -13.81 -48.68
C PRO A 143 51.26 -12.57 -49.38
N VAL A 144 51.84 -11.40 -49.03
CA VAL A 144 52.28 -10.31 -49.95
C VAL A 144 51.25 -9.41 -50.68
N SER A 145 51.35 -8.11 -50.39
CA SER A 145 50.76 -6.95 -51.12
C SER A 145 51.51 -6.69 -52.46
N PRO A 146 50.98 -5.87 -53.41
CA PRO A 146 51.00 -4.39 -53.31
C PRO A 146 49.69 -3.77 -53.90
N VAL A 147 49.44 -2.46 -54.08
CA VAL A 147 50.25 -1.27 -54.41
C VAL A 147 49.62 0.01 -53.84
N ALA A 148 50.45 1.03 -53.63
CA ALA A 148 50.15 2.45 -53.36
C ALA A 148 48.89 3.04 -54.07
N LYS A 149 48.24 4.09 -53.53
CA LYS A 149 48.77 5.48 -53.51
C LYS A 149 48.12 6.34 -52.42
N ARG A 150 48.85 7.40 -51.99
CA ARG A 150 48.42 8.41 -51.01
C ARG A 150 48.68 9.81 -51.56
N VAL A 151 47.78 10.76 -51.24
CA VAL A 151 47.91 12.24 -51.27
C VAL A 151 47.86 12.96 -52.64
N LYS A 152 46.81 13.78 -52.84
CA LYS A 152 46.77 15.27 -52.96
C LYS A 152 45.29 15.67 -53.22
N VAL A 153 44.57 16.43 -52.38
CA VAL A 153 44.71 17.80 -51.81
C VAL A 153 44.13 18.89 -52.73
N VAL A 154 43.28 19.74 -52.13
CA VAL A 154 42.48 20.89 -52.65
C VAL A 154 41.19 20.52 -53.43
N GLY A 155 40.06 21.13 -53.04
CA GLY A 155 38.79 21.07 -53.77
C GLY A 155 37.60 21.56 -52.94
N SER A 156 37.01 22.67 -53.35
CA SER A 156 35.89 23.43 -52.80
C SER A 156 34.61 22.65 -52.40
N GLN A 157 33.86 23.29 -51.49
CA GLN A 157 32.45 23.09 -51.12
C GLN A 157 31.55 22.41 -52.16
N GLU A 158 30.76 21.42 -51.71
CA GLU A 158 29.40 21.22 -52.20
C GLU A 158 28.51 20.59 -51.12
N GLN A 159 27.21 20.90 -51.13
CA GLN A 159 26.22 20.45 -50.14
C GLN A 159 25.68 19.07 -50.53
N GLY A 160 25.66 18.09 -49.62
CA GLY A 160 25.49 16.68 -50.03
C GLY A 160 24.96 15.68 -49.01
N SER A 161 23.92 16.03 -48.25
CA SER A 161 23.06 15.11 -47.47
C SER A 161 23.62 14.37 -46.24
N SER A 162 22.70 14.09 -45.31
CA SER A 162 22.67 12.89 -44.46
C SER A 162 23.88 12.62 -43.55
N GLN A 163 24.04 13.42 -42.50
CA GLN A 163 24.37 12.89 -41.18
C GLN A 163 23.80 13.75 -40.05
N VAL A 164 22.71 13.26 -39.43
CA VAL A 164 22.24 13.78 -38.15
C VAL A 164 23.33 13.47 -37.11
N THR A 165 24.09 14.48 -36.70
CA THR A 165 25.09 14.36 -35.62
C THR A 165 24.38 14.14 -34.29
N ARG A 166 23.98 12.90 -34.04
CA ARG A 166 23.36 12.47 -32.79
C ARG A 166 24.46 12.21 -31.78
N TYR A 167 24.78 13.23 -30.98
CA TYR A 167 25.62 13.09 -29.79
C TYR A 167 25.09 11.96 -28.89
N PRO A 168 25.97 11.19 -28.21
CA PRO A 168 25.52 10.17 -27.28
C PRO A 168 24.66 10.79 -26.17
N LYS A 169 23.56 10.12 -25.79
CA LYS A 169 22.72 10.56 -24.66
C LYS A 169 23.55 10.54 -23.37
N SER A 170 23.95 11.70 -22.89
CA SER A 170 24.72 11.88 -21.66
C SER A 170 23.83 11.77 -20.41
N LEU A 171 24.21 10.89 -19.47
CA LEU A 171 23.66 10.71 -18.11
C LEU A 171 22.12 10.61 -18.01
N SER A 172 21.57 9.38 -18.09
CA SER A 172 20.16 9.04 -17.82
C SER A 172 19.85 8.83 -16.33
N VAL A 173 20.40 9.69 -15.51
CA VAL A 173 20.97 9.19 -14.28
C VAL A 173 20.14 9.78 -13.14
N LEU A 174 19.16 8.99 -12.63
CA LEU A 174 18.57 9.10 -11.28
C LEU A 174 19.68 9.25 -10.23
N ASP A 175 20.79 8.64 -10.57
CA ASP A 175 22.07 8.61 -9.90
C ASP A 175 22.84 9.96 -10.08
N MET A 176 22.25 10.96 -10.77
CA MET A 176 22.59 12.39 -10.70
C MET A 176 21.79 13.09 -9.60
N LEU A 177 20.53 12.69 -9.35
CA LEU A 177 19.61 13.35 -8.39
C LEU A 177 20.23 13.47 -6.99
N LYS A 178 21.11 12.52 -6.68
CA LYS A 178 21.77 12.33 -5.38
C LYS A 178 23.07 13.13 -5.25
N LEU A 179 23.56 13.79 -6.30
CA LEU A 179 24.88 14.43 -6.36
C LEU A 179 25.04 15.74 -5.56
N GLY A 180 24.21 16.01 -4.55
CA GLY A 180 24.48 17.14 -3.65
C GLY A 180 23.31 17.63 -2.79
N LYS A 181 22.09 17.11 -2.97
CA LYS A 181 20.94 17.43 -2.12
C LYS A 181 20.40 16.17 -1.47
N VAL A 182 19.97 16.30 -0.21
CA VAL A 182 19.25 15.24 0.50
C VAL A 182 18.01 14.88 -0.31
N ILE A 183 17.81 13.58 -0.57
CA ILE A 183 16.51 13.12 -1.06
C ILE A 183 15.57 13.16 0.13
N ASP A 184 14.62 14.08 0.05
CA ASP A 184 13.55 14.25 1.02
C ASP A 184 12.45 13.20 0.75
N ASP A 185 12.81 11.92 0.93
CA ASP A 185 11.91 10.76 0.96
C ASP A 185 11.11 10.83 2.28
N LYS A 186 10.29 11.88 2.42
CA LYS A 186 9.45 12.11 3.59
C LYS A 186 8.26 11.16 3.56
N TYR A 187 8.46 10.01 4.20
CA TYR A 187 7.36 9.19 4.68
C TYR A 187 6.91 9.74 6.03
N GLU A 188 5.63 10.06 6.13
CA GLU A 188 4.97 10.32 7.41
C GLU A 188 4.52 8.96 7.98
N LEU A 189 4.97 8.65 9.20
CA LEU A 189 4.55 7.44 9.91
C LEU A 189 3.17 7.67 10.52
N ILE A 190 2.20 6.84 10.13
CA ILE A 190 0.83 6.86 10.66
C ILE A 190 0.55 5.51 11.31
N GLU A 191 0.16 5.51 12.59
CA GLU A 191 -0.42 4.31 13.20
C GLU A 191 -1.91 4.23 12.82
N LEU A 192 -2.29 3.17 12.12
CA LEU A 192 -3.64 2.94 11.66
C LEU A 192 -4.40 1.99 12.60
N ASP A 193 -5.54 2.45 13.09
CA ASP A 193 -6.51 1.66 13.86
C ASP A 193 -7.81 1.49 13.07
N THR A 194 -8.55 0.43 13.36
CA THR A 194 -9.81 0.06 12.70
C THR A 194 -10.83 -0.37 13.74
N PHE A 195 -12.06 0.09 13.58
CA PHE A 195 -13.19 -0.39 14.37
C PHE A 195 -13.70 -1.72 13.81
N ASN A 196 -14.22 -2.58 14.68
CA ASN A 196 -14.91 -3.83 14.34
C ASN A 196 -16.38 -3.68 14.76
N LEU A 197 -17.26 -3.73 13.75
CA LEU A 197 -18.70 -3.50 13.94
C LEU A 197 -19.41 -4.68 14.62
N THR A 198 -18.93 -5.91 14.44
CA THR A 198 -19.50 -7.11 15.04
C THR A 198 -19.20 -7.17 16.54
N ASP A 199 -17.95 -6.90 16.91
CA ASP A 199 -17.51 -6.90 18.31
C ASP A 199 -17.77 -5.56 19.04
N MET A 200 -18.20 -4.53 18.30
CA MET A 200 -18.38 -3.14 18.74
C MET A 200 -17.13 -2.57 19.44
N LYS A 201 -15.93 -2.89 18.92
CA LYS A 201 -14.64 -2.58 19.54
C LYS A 201 -13.63 -2.03 18.54
N TRP A 202 -12.75 -1.15 19.02
CA TRP A 202 -11.54 -0.73 18.32
C TRP A 202 -10.48 -1.83 18.39
N CYS A 203 -9.58 -1.89 17.40
CA CYS A 203 -8.51 -2.86 17.41
C CYS A 203 -7.50 -2.51 18.52
N ASN A 204 -7.01 -3.54 19.23
CA ASN A 204 -6.00 -3.33 20.27
C ASN A 204 -4.56 -3.35 19.73
N LYS A 205 -4.38 -3.47 18.40
CA LYS A 205 -3.08 -3.52 17.72
C LYS A 205 -3.11 -2.61 16.47
N PRO A 206 -2.82 -1.32 16.62
CA PRO A 206 -2.63 -0.42 15.49
C PRO A 206 -1.49 -0.92 14.58
N VAL A 207 -1.59 -0.65 13.28
CA VAL A 207 -0.57 -0.99 12.28
C VAL A 207 0.20 0.27 11.91
N SER A 208 1.51 0.30 12.16
CA SER A 208 2.37 1.41 11.74
C SER A 208 2.62 1.35 10.23
N VAL A 209 2.24 2.40 9.50
CA VAL A 209 2.36 2.50 8.04
C VAL A 209 3.08 3.77 7.64
N GLU A 210 4.04 3.64 6.73
CA GLU A 210 4.82 4.76 6.19
C GLU A 210 4.16 5.27 4.90
N PHE A 211 3.69 6.52 4.90
CA PHE A 211 3.05 7.15 3.74
C PHE A 211 3.89 8.31 3.20
N ALA A 212 4.27 8.23 1.93
CA ALA A 212 4.69 9.40 1.17
C ALA A 212 3.42 10.19 0.79
N ILE A 213 3.15 11.28 1.49
CA ILE A 213 1.97 12.14 1.31
C ILE A 213 2.31 13.31 0.38
N ASP A 214 1.47 13.55 -0.62
CA ASP A 214 1.62 14.69 -1.54
C ASP A 214 1.46 16.02 -0.80
N LYS A 215 2.30 17.01 -1.15
CA LYS A 215 2.28 18.35 -0.53
C LYS A 215 1.04 19.16 -0.90
N ASN A 216 0.43 18.86 -2.05
CA ASN A 216 -0.75 19.54 -2.55
C ASN A 216 -1.99 18.68 -2.24
N PRO A 217 -3.09 19.28 -1.74
CA PRO A 217 -4.34 18.56 -1.58
C PRO A 217 -4.94 18.16 -2.93
N LEU A 218 -5.57 16.99 -2.98
CA LEU A 218 -6.52 16.59 -4.02
C LEU A 218 -7.78 17.47 -4.00
N GLY A 219 -8.19 17.88 -2.80
CA GLY A 219 -9.36 18.71 -2.58
C GLY A 219 -9.46 19.18 -1.13
N THR A 220 -10.25 20.23 -0.92
CA THR A 220 -10.54 20.78 0.42
C THR A 220 -12.04 20.85 0.60
N GLY A 221 -12.58 20.08 1.54
CA GLY A 221 -13.97 20.18 1.99
C GLY A 221 -14.12 21.16 3.14
N ALA A 222 -15.32 21.29 3.70
CA ALA A 222 -15.61 22.23 4.79
C ALA A 222 -14.79 21.99 6.08
N PHE A 223 -14.36 20.75 6.32
CA PHE A 223 -13.73 20.32 7.57
C PHE A 223 -12.32 19.72 7.42
N ARG A 224 -12.00 19.19 6.24
CA ARG A 224 -10.78 18.38 6.00
C ARG A 224 -10.20 18.67 4.62
N MET A 225 -8.89 18.56 4.51
CA MET A 225 -8.14 18.51 3.25
C MET A 225 -7.77 17.06 2.96
N ALA A 226 -8.01 16.61 1.73
CA ALA A 226 -7.62 15.29 1.25
C ALA A 226 -6.29 15.38 0.50
N PHE A 227 -5.32 14.55 0.86
CA PHE A 227 -4.01 14.47 0.20
C PHE A 227 -3.83 13.09 -0.40
N LYS A 228 -3.31 13.00 -1.63
CA LYS A 228 -2.92 11.72 -2.21
C LYS A 228 -1.69 11.19 -1.46
N ALA A 229 -1.59 9.88 -1.30
CA ALA A 229 -0.45 9.25 -0.69
C ALA A 229 -0.11 7.93 -1.38
N THR A 230 1.12 7.46 -1.18
CA THR A 230 1.56 6.11 -1.53
C THR A 230 2.32 5.50 -0.36
N SER A 231 2.32 4.17 -0.25
CA SER A 231 3.09 3.46 0.77
C SER A 231 3.99 2.40 0.15
N LYS A 232 4.99 1.98 0.91
CA LYS A 232 5.85 0.81 0.66
C LYS A 232 5.74 -0.22 1.79
N THR A 233 4.91 0.03 2.80
CA THR A 233 4.66 -0.89 3.91
C THR A 233 3.84 -2.08 3.41
N PRO A 234 4.21 -3.34 3.74
CA PRO A 234 3.46 -4.52 3.34
C PRO A 234 1.96 -4.45 3.69
N GLY A 235 1.11 -4.76 2.71
CA GLY A 235 -0.35 -4.61 2.77
C GLY A 235 -0.88 -3.22 2.38
N PHE A 236 0.02 -2.25 2.17
CA PHE A 236 -0.31 -0.87 1.77
C PHE A 236 0.42 -0.41 0.49
N GLU A 237 1.34 -1.21 -0.05
CA GLU A 237 2.03 -0.95 -1.30
C GLU A 237 1.15 -1.19 -2.54
N GLY A 238 1.67 -0.82 -3.72
CA GLY A 238 1.06 -1.14 -5.01
C GLY A 238 -0.18 -0.32 -5.40
N LYS A 239 -0.82 0.40 -4.48
CA LYS A 239 -1.97 1.27 -4.76
C LYS A 239 -1.84 2.68 -4.12
N PRO A 240 -2.49 3.71 -4.71
CA PRO A 240 -2.60 5.02 -4.10
C PRO A 240 -3.64 5.06 -2.97
N TRP A 241 -3.44 5.99 -2.04
CA TRP A 241 -4.25 6.22 -0.86
C TRP A 241 -4.65 7.69 -0.76
N VAL A 242 -5.61 7.99 0.11
CA VAL A 242 -5.97 9.36 0.53
C VAL A 242 -5.80 9.48 2.03
N VAL A 243 -5.02 10.47 2.47
CA VAL A 243 -4.92 10.88 3.88
C VAL A 243 -5.69 12.18 4.05
N LYS A 244 -6.73 12.18 4.89
CA LYS A 244 -7.55 13.38 5.18
C LYS A 244 -7.13 14.01 6.50
N LYS A 245 -6.59 15.23 6.44
CA LYS A 245 -6.15 16.01 7.60
C LYS A 245 -7.20 17.09 7.90
N TYR A 246 -7.55 17.30 9.18
CA TYR A 246 -8.48 18.37 9.57
C TYR A 246 -7.91 19.76 9.28
N LEU A 247 -8.79 20.68 8.86
CA LEU A 247 -8.46 22.10 8.78
C LEU A 247 -8.20 22.66 10.18
N LYS A 248 -7.25 23.61 10.29
CA LYS A 248 -6.93 24.25 11.58
C LYS A 248 -8.17 24.84 12.26
N GLN A 249 -9.02 25.54 11.50
CA GLN A 249 -10.27 26.11 12.02
C GLN A 249 -11.18 25.04 12.65
N THR A 250 -11.24 23.83 12.06
CA THR A 250 -12.08 22.75 12.54
C THR A 250 -11.54 22.16 13.83
N ILE A 251 -10.21 22.01 13.95
CA ILE A 251 -9.55 21.62 15.21
C ILE A 251 -9.82 22.67 16.29
N ASP A 252 -9.72 23.96 15.95
CA ASP A 252 -9.97 25.06 16.88
C ASP A 252 -11.44 25.09 17.34
N THR A 253 -12.41 24.87 16.43
CA THR A 253 -13.85 24.74 16.77
C THR A 253 -14.13 23.53 17.65
N ILE A 254 -13.60 22.34 17.34
CA ILE A 254 -13.76 21.13 18.18
C ILE A 254 -13.27 21.41 19.61
N LYS A 255 -12.09 22.03 19.75
CA LYS A 255 -11.52 22.43 21.05
C LYS A 255 -12.36 23.49 21.77
N GLN A 256 -12.90 24.49 21.06
CA GLN A 256 -13.81 25.51 21.63
C GLN A 256 -15.10 24.89 22.16
N LEU A 257 -15.64 23.88 21.48
CA LEU A 257 -16.79 23.08 21.93
C LEU A 257 -16.44 22.10 23.07
N LYS A 258 -15.20 22.12 23.58
CA LYS A 258 -14.65 21.18 24.59
C LYS A 258 -14.77 19.71 24.18
N GLN A 259 -14.84 19.45 22.88
CA GLN A 259 -14.82 18.11 22.33
C GLN A 259 -13.38 17.68 22.06
N ASP A 260 -13.16 16.37 22.08
CA ASP A 260 -11.87 15.80 21.75
C ASP A 260 -11.79 15.39 20.26
N VAL A 261 -10.63 15.64 19.65
CA VAL A 261 -10.38 15.38 18.23
C VAL A 261 -10.19 13.88 17.98
N GLU A 262 -9.64 13.12 18.94
CA GLU A 262 -9.58 11.65 18.83
C GLU A 262 -11.00 11.08 18.80
N GLN A 263 -11.83 11.43 19.78
CA GLN A 263 -13.22 10.97 19.88
C GLN A 263 -14.04 11.37 18.64
N GLN A 264 -13.87 12.57 18.07
CA GLN A 264 -14.55 12.93 16.83
C GLN A 264 -14.04 12.12 15.62
N THR A 265 -12.74 11.86 15.53
CA THR A 265 -12.19 10.99 14.46
C THR A 265 -12.71 9.55 14.59
N ARG A 266 -12.84 9.04 15.82
CA ARG A 266 -13.48 7.75 16.11
C ARG A 266 -14.93 7.74 15.61
N LYS A 267 -15.72 8.77 15.89
CA LYS A 267 -17.12 8.89 15.43
C LYS A 267 -17.22 8.90 13.89
N VAL A 268 -16.32 9.59 13.18
CA VAL A 268 -16.26 9.57 11.70
C VAL A 268 -16.07 8.15 11.15
N VAL A 269 -15.11 7.39 11.68
CA VAL A 269 -14.85 6.01 11.20
C VAL A 269 -16.01 5.06 11.53
N GLN A 270 -16.58 5.15 12.73
CA GLN A 270 -17.74 4.35 13.12
C GLN A 270 -18.97 4.64 12.24
N MET A 271 -19.21 5.90 11.93
CA MET A 271 -20.27 6.34 11.02
C MET A 271 -20.08 5.82 9.59
N HIS A 272 -18.86 5.93 9.06
CA HIS A 272 -18.52 5.40 7.73
C HIS A 272 -18.72 3.88 7.64
N MET A 273 -18.35 3.14 8.69
CA MET A 273 -18.62 1.71 8.78
C MET A 273 -20.11 1.37 8.87
N LEU A 274 -20.92 2.21 9.51
CA LEU A 274 -22.38 2.03 9.51
C LEU A 274 -22.97 2.24 8.11
N ALA A 275 -22.51 3.25 7.35
CA ALA A 275 -22.90 3.45 5.95
C ALA A 275 -22.46 2.29 5.03
N GLN A 276 -21.24 1.79 5.21
CA GLN A 276 -20.75 0.57 4.55
C GLN A 276 -21.66 -0.64 4.84
N ASN A 277 -22.01 -0.85 6.11
CA ASN A 277 -22.90 -1.94 6.53
C ASN A 277 -24.32 -1.80 5.95
N MET A 278 -24.84 -0.57 5.77
CA MET A 278 -26.11 -0.36 5.05
C MET A 278 -26.01 -0.79 3.58
N CYS A 279 -24.91 -0.49 2.88
CA CYS A 279 -24.68 -0.97 1.51
C CYS A 279 -24.61 -2.50 1.44
N LEU A 280 -23.92 -3.14 2.40
CA LEU A 280 -23.83 -4.60 2.48
C LEU A 280 -25.21 -5.25 2.74
N LYS A 281 -26.01 -4.70 3.66
CA LYS A 281 -27.38 -5.16 3.93
C LYS A 281 -28.30 -5.00 2.72
N LEU A 282 -28.24 -3.85 2.03
CA LEU A 282 -28.98 -3.61 0.80
C LEU A 282 -28.64 -4.68 -0.25
N LYS A 283 -27.34 -4.93 -0.48
CA LYS A 283 -26.89 -6.01 -1.38
C LYS A 283 -27.35 -7.40 -0.92
N GLN A 284 -27.37 -7.68 0.38
CA GLN A 284 -27.86 -8.97 0.93
C GLN A 284 -29.36 -9.16 0.69
N GLU A 285 -30.18 -8.12 0.90
CA GLU A 285 -31.62 -8.19 0.60
C GLU A 285 -31.88 -8.39 -0.90
N LEU A 286 -31.16 -7.69 -1.79
CA LEU A 286 -31.27 -7.90 -3.24
C LEU A 286 -30.91 -9.32 -3.69
N ASN A 287 -29.90 -9.95 -3.06
CA ASN A 287 -29.56 -11.35 -3.33
C ASN A 287 -30.64 -12.30 -2.82
N LYS A 288 -31.14 -12.07 -1.59
CA LYS A 288 -32.16 -12.92 -0.96
C LYS A 288 -33.45 -12.95 -1.78
N GLU A 289 -33.87 -11.81 -2.30
CA GLU A 289 -35.07 -11.70 -3.15
C GLU A 289 -34.77 -12.00 -4.64
N SER A 290 -33.54 -12.39 -5.01
CA SER A 290 -33.14 -12.79 -6.38
C SER A 290 -33.34 -11.71 -7.45
N ILE A 291 -33.18 -10.44 -7.06
CA ILE A 291 -33.38 -9.24 -7.88
C ILE A 291 -32.08 -8.43 -8.11
N LEU A 292 -30.93 -8.91 -7.60
CA LEU A 292 -29.65 -8.23 -7.77
C LEU A 292 -29.31 -7.96 -9.25
N ASP A 293 -29.64 -8.89 -10.16
CA ASP A 293 -29.37 -8.72 -11.59
C ASP A 293 -30.21 -7.60 -12.22
N LEU A 294 -31.45 -7.39 -11.72
CA LEU A 294 -32.31 -6.28 -12.14
C LEU A 294 -31.84 -4.94 -11.55
N TYR A 295 -31.36 -4.95 -10.31
CA TYR A 295 -30.76 -3.78 -9.67
C TYR A 295 -29.41 -3.40 -10.32
N GLY A 296 -28.67 -4.39 -10.80
CA GLY A 296 -27.30 -4.25 -11.30
C GLY A 296 -26.30 -3.88 -10.20
N GLN A 297 -25.22 -3.20 -10.58
CA GLN A 297 -24.13 -2.84 -9.66
C GLN A 297 -24.63 -2.02 -8.45
N THR A 298 -24.29 -2.46 -7.24
CA THR A 298 -24.63 -1.80 -5.97
C THR A 298 -23.61 -0.73 -5.61
N LEU A 299 -24.05 0.29 -4.88
CA LEU A 299 -23.16 1.24 -4.21
C LEU A 299 -22.29 0.55 -3.16
N MET A 300 -21.12 1.12 -2.89
CA MET A 300 -20.21 0.64 -1.84
C MET A 300 -19.41 1.78 -1.21
N TYR A 301 -19.20 1.70 0.10
CA TYR A 301 -18.19 2.47 0.81
C TYR A 301 -16.98 1.58 1.05
N ASN A 302 -15.78 2.06 0.72
CA ASN A 302 -14.53 1.35 1.03
C ASN A 302 -14.21 1.41 2.52
N LYS A 303 -13.35 0.50 3.01
CA LYS A 303 -12.86 0.55 4.38
C LYS A 303 -12.01 1.81 4.59
N ILE A 304 -12.21 2.49 5.72
CA ILE A 304 -11.34 3.58 6.16
C ILE A 304 -10.69 3.25 7.50
N TYR A 305 -9.58 3.90 7.76
CA TYR A 305 -8.74 3.72 8.95
C TYR A 305 -8.71 5.03 9.73
N MET A 306 -8.69 4.93 11.06
CA MET A 306 -8.31 6.04 11.92
C MET A 306 -6.78 6.09 11.97
N GLY A 307 -6.18 7.22 11.62
CA GLY A 307 -4.73 7.39 11.64
C GLY A 307 -4.27 8.30 12.77
N ARG A 308 -3.25 7.88 13.52
CA ARG A 308 -2.46 8.72 14.42
C ARG A 308 -1.15 9.10 13.74
N LEU A 309 -1.05 10.35 13.31
CA LEU A 309 0.15 10.94 12.74
C LEU A 309 0.93 11.66 13.85
N THR A 310 2.19 11.29 14.06
CA THR A 310 3.07 11.96 15.04
C THR A 310 4.12 12.79 14.30
N SER A 311 4.17 14.09 14.57
CA SER A 311 5.17 14.99 14.00
C SER A 311 6.54 14.84 14.68
N GLU A 312 7.60 15.31 14.02
CA GLU A 312 8.97 15.39 14.57
C GLU A 312 9.05 16.18 15.90
N LEU A 313 8.10 17.09 16.14
CA LEU A 313 8.00 17.91 17.36
C LEU A 313 7.23 17.23 18.50
N GLY A 314 6.67 16.03 18.26
CA GLY A 314 5.84 15.29 19.21
C GLY A 314 4.35 15.68 19.20
N ASP A 315 3.94 16.67 18.40
CA ASP A 315 2.53 16.97 18.19
C ASP A 315 1.84 15.81 17.48
N CYS A 316 0.68 15.41 18.00
CA CYS A 316 -0.17 14.35 17.47
C CYS A 316 -1.31 14.97 16.63
N GLN A 317 -1.48 14.47 15.40
CA GLN A 317 -2.60 14.81 14.53
C GLN A 317 -3.43 13.55 14.22
N TRP A 318 -4.73 13.64 14.42
CA TRP A 318 -5.68 12.63 13.98
C TRP A 318 -6.08 12.85 12.53
N VAL A 319 -6.08 11.77 11.76
CA VAL A 319 -6.41 11.74 10.33
C VAL A 319 -7.33 10.55 10.04
N THR A 320 -7.94 10.53 8.86
CA THR A 320 -8.52 9.30 8.30
C THR A 320 -7.76 8.90 7.05
N VAL A 321 -7.54 7.60 6.86
CA VAL A 321 -6.86 7.05 5.67
C VAL A 321 -7.81 6.11 4.93
N GLU A 322 -7.87 6.23 3.61
CA GLU A 322 -8.75 5.45 2.74
C GLU A 322 -8.09 5.18 1.37
N ASP A 323 -8.64 4.24 0.60
CA ASP A 323 -8.21 3.97 -0.76
C ASP A 323 -8.44 5.19 -1.67
N TYR A 324 -7.46 5.55 -2.51
CA TYR A 324 -7.71 6.52 -3.57
C TYR A 324 -8.54 5.87 -4.69
N ILE A 325 -9.68 6.47 -4.98
CA ILE A 325 -10.59 6.03 -6.04
C ILE A 325 -10.42 6.98 -7.23
N GLU A 326 -10.11 6.41 -8.39
CA GLU A 326 -10.03 7.16 -9.65
C GLU A 326 -11.44 7.38 -10.24
N GLY A 327 -11.69 8.58 -10.75
CA GLY A 327 -12.95 8.98 -11.35
C GLY A 327 -13.33 10.43 -11.04
N GLU A 328 -14.41 10.89 -11.65
CA GLU A 328 -14.98 12.22 -11.38
C GLU A 328 -15.71 12.25 -10.04
N PHE A 329 -15.37 13.22 -9.19
CA PHE A 329 -16.11 13.48 -7.94
C PHE A 329 -17.50 14.00 -8.28
N THR A 330 -18.54 13.33 -7.78
CA THR A 330 -19.93 13.81 -7.84
C THR A 330 -20.56 13.72 -6.45
N LYS A 331 -21.34 14.74 -6.09
CA LYS A 331 -22.18 14.75 -4.90
C LYS A 331 -23.64 14.54 -5.30
N TYR A 332 -24.29 13.54 -4.72
CA TYR A 332 -25.63 13.06 -5.10
C TYR A 332 -26.70 13.44 -4.08
N ILE A 333 -26.34 13.44 -2.79
CA ILE A 333 -27.20 13.87 -1.67
C ILE A 333 -26.34 14.72 -0.75
N ASN A 334 -26.86 15.84 -0.25
CA ASN A 334 -26.17 16.71 0.69
C ASN A 334 -26.41 16.29 2.16
N ASN A 335 -25.64 16.81 3.11
CA ASN A 335 -25.76 16.45 4.53
C ASN A 335 -27.07 16.99 5.17
N ASP A 336 -27.69 17.99 4.54
CA ASP A 336 -29.04 18.49 4.86
C ASP A 336 -30.16 17.70 4.16
N GLY A 337 -29.86 16.57 3.52
CA GLY A 337 -30.84 15.70 2.86
C GLY A 337 -31.32 16.19 1.48
N GLU A 338 -30.87 17.35 0.99
CA GLU A 338 -31.23 17.79 -0.37
C GLU A 338 -30.57 16.91 -1.45
N LEU A 339 -31.29 16.70 -2.56
CA LEU A 339 -30.80 15.91 -3.68
C LEU A 339 -30.00 16.79 -4.65
N CYS A 340 -28.75 16.41 -4.92
CA CYS A 340 -27.83 17.18 -5.76
C CYS A 340 -27.76 16.64 -7.20
N GLY A 341 -27.41 17.51 -8.14
CA GLY A 341 -27.10 17.14 -9.54
C GLY A 341 -28.27 16.54 -10.34
N ASP A 342 -27.93 16.02 -11.52
CA ASP A 342 -28.88 15.42 -12.46
C ASP A 342 -29.41 14.06 -11.97
N ASN A 343 -30.61 13.71 -12.41
CA ASN A 343 -31.32 12.45 -12.08
C ASN A 343 -30.70 11.21 -12.76
N THR A 344 -29.44 10.91 -12.43
CA THR A 344 -28.66 9.78 -12.93
C THR A 344 -28.99 8.47 -12.20
N VAL A 345 -28.68 7.33 -12.84
CA VAL A 345 -28.78 5.99 -12.22
C VAL A 345 -28.07 5.92 -10.86
N ILE A 346 -26.91 6.56 -10.72
CA ILE A 346 -26.15 6.54 -9.45
C ILE A 346 -26.88 7.37 -8.39
N ARG A 347 -27.36 8.57 -8.74
CA ARG A 347 -28.18 9.39 -7.82
C ARG A 347 -29.44 8.66 -7.35
N GLN A 348 -30.14 7.98 -8.25
CA GLN A 348 -31.33 7.18 -7.90
C GLN A 348 -31.01 6.03 -6.95
N LYS A 349 -29.82 5.41 -7.09
CA LYS A 349 -29.30 4.41 -6.14
C LYS A 349 -28.85 5.02 -4.82
N CYS A 350 -28.37 6.27 -4.80
CA CYS A 350 -28.11 7.00 -3.55
C CYS A 350 -29.43 7.31 -2.82
N GLU A 351 -30.46 7.73 -3.55
CA GLU A 351 -31.81 7.94 -3.02
C GLU A 351 -32.38 6.63 -2.42
N SER A 352 -32.25 5.51 -3.13
CA SER A 352 -32.72 4.21 -2.61
C SER A 352 -31.92 3.73 -1.41
N LEU A 353 -30.60 3.96 -1.35
CA LEU A 353 -29.78 3.65 -0.17
C LEU A 353 -30.15 4.53 1.04
N ALA A 354 -30.40 5.82 0.82
CA ALA A 354 -30.83 6.74 1.87
C ALA A 354 -32.18 6.28 2.42
N HIS A 355 -33.17 6.07 1.55
CA HIS A 355 -34.49 5.59 1.92
C HIS A 355 -34.45 4.20 2.59
N PHE A 356 -33.65 3.26 2.07
CA PHE A 356 -33.41 1.96 2.68
C PHE A 356 -32.87 2.07 4.11
N SER A 357 -31.86 2.93 4.33
CA SER A 357 -31.30 3.16 5.67
C SER A 357 -32.31 3.76 6.65
N TYR A 358 -33.24 4.59 6.15
CA TYR A 358 -34.34 5.15 6.92
C TYR A 358 -35.38 4.09 7.29
N GLU A 359 -35.83 3.26 6.34
CA GLU A 359 -36.82 2.22 6.65
C GLU A 359 -36.23 1.11 7.54
N ARG A 360 -35.02 0.64 7.24
CA ARG A 360 -34.35 -0.47 7.97
C ARG A 360 -33.75 -0.07 9.32
N SER A 361 -33.67 1.23 9.62
CA SER A 361 -33.39 1.73 10.98
C SER A 361 -34.66 1.95 11.82
N SER A 362 -35.82 1.49 11.35
CA SER A 362 -37.13 1.81 11.96
C SER A 362 -37.40 3.32 12.05
N ARG A 363 -36.89 4.08 11.08
CA ARG A 363 -37.00 5.56 10.96
C ARG A 363 -36.16 6.36 11.97
N GLU A 364 -35.21 5.73 12.66
CA GLU A 364 -34.36 6.40 13.67
C GLU A 364 -33.16 7.16 13.07
N LEU A 365 -32.69 6.78 11.88
CA LEU A 365 -31.60 7.48 11.19
C LEU A 365 -31.68 7.35 9.67
N ILE A 366 -30.96 8.21 8.96
CA ILE A 366 -30.76 8.15 7.50
C ILE A 366 -29.30 8.43 7.15
N VAL A 367 -28.76 7.69 6.18
CA VAL A 367 -27.44 7.98 5.58
C VAL A 367 -27.63 9.08 4.54
N VAL A 368 -26.85 10.15 4.66
CA VAL A 368 -26.85 11.35 3.81
C VAL A 368 -25.40 11.74 3.46
N ASP A 369 -25.20 12.92 2.88
CA ASP A 369 -23.90 13.39 2.33
C ASP A 369 -23.24 12.40 1.35
N MET A 370 -24.07 11.76 0.50
CA MET A 370 -23.58 10.76 -0.45
C MET A 370 -22.82 11.43 -1.60
N GLN A 371 -21.51 11.25 -1.58
CA GLN A 371 -20.56 11.75 -2.57
C GLN A 371 -19.56 10.65 -2.93
N GLY A 372 -19.08 10.65 -4.17
CA GLY A 372 -18.37 9.49 -4.70
C GLY A 372 -17.86 9.64 -6.12
N SER A 373 -17.22 8.57 -6.60
CA SER A 373 -16.78 8.39 -7.97
C SER A 373 -17.41 7.12 -8.52
N GLY A 374 -18.46 7.28 -9.34
CA GLY A 374 -19.26 6.15 -9.82
C GLY A 374 -20.01 5.45 -8.68
N TYR A 375 -19.89 4.13 -8.61
CA TYR A 375 -20.52 3.30 -7.56
C TYR A 375 -19.77 3.32 -6.21
N ASN A 376 -18.58 3.93 -6.14
CA ASN A 376 -17.79 4.02 -4.92
C ASN A 376 -18.06 5.35 -4.22
N LEU A 377 -18.55 5.29 -2.99
CA LEU A 377 -18.84 6.44 -2.16
C LEU A 377 -17.81 6.59 -1.03
N TYR A 378 -17.62 7.83 -0.56
CA TYR A 378 -16.71 8.21 0.52
C TYR A 378 -17.30 9.37 1.32
N ASP A 379 -16.83 9.57 2.57
CA ASP A 379 -17.30 10.61 3.48
C ASP A 379 -18.85 10.74 3.58
N PRO A 380 -19.56 9.69 4.04
CA PRO A 380 -20.97 9.80 4.38
C PRO A 380 -21.19 10.65 5.63
N GLU A 381 -22.42 11.09 5.84
CA GLU A 381 -22.91 11.62 7.12
C GLU A 381 -24.18 10.87 7.56
N ILE A 382 -24.51 10.89 8.85
CA ILE A 382 -25.74 10.27 9.37
C ILE A 382 -26.58 11.30 10.11
N ALA A 383 -27.81 11.47 9.65
CA ALA A 383 -28.82 12.26 10.34
C ALA A 383 -29.73 11.36 11.18
N SER A 384 -29.84 11.63 12.49
CA SER A 384 -30.64 10.82 13.42
C SER A 384 -31.83 11.59 14.00
N THR A 385 -32.92 10.90 14.34
CA THR A 385 -34.11 11.48 15.02
C THR A 385 -33.77 12.24 16.30
N THR A 386 -32.71 11.79 16.98
CA THR A 386 -32.13 12.35 18.20
C THR A 386 -30.77 12.95 17.88
N LEU A 387 -30.55 14.24 18.17
CA LEU A 387 -29.25 14.89 17.98
C LEU A 387 -28.30 14.69 19.17
N VAL A 388 -28.84 14.74 20.39
CA VAL A 388 -28.09 14.63 21.64
C VAL A 388 -28.70 13.54 22.51
N LYS A 389 -27.86 12.66 23.05
CA LYS A 389 -28.25 11.63 24.02
C LYS A 389 -27.18 11.52 25.10
N ASP A 390 -27.59 11.38 26.36
CA ASP A 390 -26.70 11.20 27.51
C ASP A 390 -25.63 12.32 27.65
N GLY A 391 -25.96 13.52 27.17
CA GLY A 391 -25.07 14.69 27.14
C GLY A 391 -24.13 14.78 25.92
N GLU A 392 -24.06 13.74 25.09
CA GLU A 392 -23.23 13.73 23.87
C GLU A 392 -24.03 14.00 22.59
N VAL A 393 -23.42 14.74 21.66
CA VAL A 393 -23.89 14.80 20.26
C VAL A 393 -23.65 13.43 19.60
N LEU A 394 -24.71 12.89 18.98
CA LEU A 394 -24.66 11.63 18.24
C LEU A 394 -24.07 11.84 16.84
N PHE A 395 -23.25 10.89 16.38
CA PHE A 395 -22.46 10.99 15.15
C PHE A 395 -21.57 12.24 15.15
N THR A 396 -21.44 12.96 14.03
CA THR A 396 -20.54 14.13 13.95
C THR A 396 -21.30 15.45 14.05
N ALA A 397 -20.59 16.59 13.98
CA ALA A 397 -21.22 17.91 13.85
C ALA A 397 -22.01 18.10 12.54
N GLY A 398 -21.87 17.21 11.54
CA GLY A 398 -22.66 17.20 10.32
C GLY A 398 -24.07 16.61 10.47
N ASN A 399 -24.39 15.99 11.61
CA ASN A 399 -25.70 15.44 11.93
C ASN A 399 -26.75 16.56 12.07
N LEU A 400 -27.45 16.88 10.97
CA LEU A 400 -28.57 17.84 10.96
C LEU A 400 -29.90 17.22 11.41
N SER A 401 -29.87 16.01 11.96
CA SER A 401 -30.99 15.36 12.65
C SER A 401 -32.30 15.38 11.82
N LYS A 402 -33.43 15.70 12.45
CA LYS A 402 -34.76 15.75 11.82
C LYS A 402 -34.84 16.71 10.62
N GLN A 403 -34.01 17.74 10.55
CA GLN A 403 -34.00 18.66 9.40
C GLN A 403 -33.60 17.91 8.12
N ALA A 404 -32.49 17.17 8.15
CA ALA A 404 -32.04 16.40 7.00
C ALA A 404 -33.00 15.26 6.63
N ILE A 405 -33.56 14.56 7.62
CA ILE A 405 -34.59 13.54 7.39
C ILE A 405 -35.80 14.16 6.66
N ASN A 406 -36.33 15.28 7.15
CA ASN A 406 -37.51 15.91 6.56
C ASN A 406 -37.22 16.49 5.17
N ASN A 407 -36.06 17.10 4.96
CA ASN A 407 -35.63 17.61 3.66
C ASN A 407 -35.51 16.50 2.61
N PHE A 408 -34.93 15.36 2.98
CA PHE A 408 -34.87 14.18 2.11
C PHE A 408 -36.28 13.68 1.76
N LEU A 409 -37.15 13.48 2.75
CA LEU A 409 -38.53 13.02 2.53
C LEU A 409 -39.40 14.02 1.74
N ASN A 410 -39.08 15.32 1.81
CA ASN A 410 -39.74 16.35 1.01
C ASN A 410 -39.22 16.43 -0.43
N SER A 411 -37.98 16.00 -0.68
CA SER A 411 -37.35 15.97 -2.01
C SER A 411 -37.65 14.66 -2.75
N HIS A 412 -37.48 13.53 -2.06
CA HIS A 412 -37.82 12.19 -2.54
C HIS A 412 -39.32 11.92 -2.26
N VAL A 413 -40.21 12.60 -3.01
CA VAL A 413 -41.67 12.51 -2.82
C VAL A 413 -42.27 11.19 -3.34
N LYS A 414 -41.58 10.51 -4.25
CA LYS A 414 -41.98 9.25 -4.87
C LYS A 414 -40.77 8.33 -4.97
N CYS A 415 -40.94 7.05 -4.65
CA CYS A 415 -39.93 6.03 -4.94
C CYS A 415 -39.53 6.04 -6.43
N ASN A 416 -38.25 5.72 -6.67
CA ASN A 416 -37.72 5.36 -7.99
C ASN A 416 -37.62 3.82 -8.10
N ASP A 417 -37.34 3.30 -9.28
CA ASP A 417 -37.30 1.87 -9.58
C ASP A 417 -36.39 1.08 -8.62
N TYR A 418 -35.27 1.66 -8.14
CA TYR A 418 -34.37 1.02 -7.18
C TYR A 418 -34.94 0.96 -5.75
N CYS A 419 -35.81 1.90 -5.37
CA CYS A 419 -36.60 1.80 -4.13
C CYS A 419 -37.68 0.73 -4.26
N ASP A 420 -38.32 0.63 -5.42
CA ASP A 420 -39.39 -0.34 -5.69
C ASP A 420 -38.84 -1.78 -5.74
N PHE A 421 -37.65 -1.99 -6.32
CA PHE A 421 -36.93 -3.27 -6.22
C PHE A 421 -36.66 -3.68 -4.77
N LEU A 422 -36.30 -2.74 -3.89
CA LEU A 422 -36.07 -2.99 -2.46
C LEU A 422 -37.37 -3.12 -1.63
N GLY A 423 -38.54 -3.04 -2.27
CA GLY A 423 -39.84 -3.14 -1.61
C GLY A 423 -40.12 -2.01 -0.60
N LEU A 424 -39.49 -0.84 -0.78
CA LEU A 424 -39.59 0.27 0.16
C LEU A 424 -40.98 0.94 0.09
N LYS A 425 -41.48 1.36 1.25
CA LYS A 425 -42.79 2.04 1.35
C LYS A 425 -42.69 3.45 0.79
N GLN A 426 -43.74 3.94 0.13
CA GLN A 426 -43.73 5.30 -0.39
C GLN A 426 -43.44 6.34 0.73
N PRO A 427 -42.59 7.35 0.47
CA PRO A 427 -42.23 8.38 1.44
C PRO A 427 -43.46 9.14 1.98
N SER A 428 -43.83 8.86 3.23
CA SER A 428 -44.87 9.62 3.91
C SER A 428 -44.30 10.96 4.37
N LYS A 429 -44.79 12.08 3.82
CA LYS A 429 -44.47 13.42 4.33
C LYS A 429 -44.64 13.45 5.85
N SER A 430 -43.66 13.99 6.56
CA SER A 430 -43.79 14.23 7.99
C SER A 430 -44.98 15.16 8.23
N GLN A 431 -45.99 14.70 8.97
CA GLN A 431 -46.96 15.62 9.56
C GLN A 431 -46.19 16.46 10.58
N THR A 432 -45.94 17.73 10.25
CA THR A 432 -45.33 18.68 11.17
C THR A 432 -46.33 19.01 12.27
N SER A 433 -46.07 18.46 13.46
CA SER A 433 -46.68 18.85 14.73
C SER A 433 -45.70 19.69 15.55
#